data_AF-A0A2T7PYE6-F1
#
_entry.id   AF-A0A2T7PYE6-F1
#
_cell.length_a   1.000
_cell.length_b   1.000
_cell.length_c   1.000
_cell.angle_alpha   90.00
_cell.angle_beta   90.00
_cell.angle_gamma   90.00
#
_symmetry.space_group_name_H-M   'P 1'
#
loop_
_entity.id
_entity.type
_entity.pdbx_description
1 polymer ?
#
loop_
_entity_poly.entity_id
_entity_poly.type
_entity_poly.pdbx_seq_one_letter_code
_entity_poly.pdbx_strand_id
1 'polypeptide(L)'
;MNNQKNEPRAIMAEQEEVHQGAGDEEQDDNPNYKPPAQKSLAEILQQDAEDESLRKYKEALLGKAGGEPIVVDPNYPGKVKVMKLIILVEGRDDLQLDLTLPKEEIKKRKIILKEGCKYRVRIQFYVQRDIVTGLKYEQKLYRKGIRVEKDSHMMGSYGPSTDLITYTAPEDETPSGLIARGEYKVESRFIDDDKNCYTEWEWNLTLKKDWD
;
A
#
# COMPACT_ATOMS: atom_id res chain seq x y z
N MET A 1 24.39 -47.35 -42.75
CA MET A 1 23.55 -46.71 -43.77
C MET A 1 22.09 -46.84 -43.38
N ASN A 2 21.38 -45.71 -43.22
CA ASN A 2 19.96 -45.44 -43.53
C ASN A 2 19.59 -44.15 -42.80
N ASN A 3 19.91 -43.00 -43.38
CA ASN A 3 19.18 -42.28 -44.42
C ASN A 3 17.94 -41.54 -43.86
N GLN A 4 18.16 -40.24 -43.75
CA GLN A 4 17.28 -39.14 -43.38
C GLN A 4 16.15 -38.98 -44.41
N LYS A 5 14.93 -38.60 -43.98
CA LYS A 5 14.00 -37.78 -44.77
C LYS A 5 12.80 -37.28 -43.93
N ASN A 6 12.78 -35.96 -43.78
CA ASN A 6 11.68 -35.00 -43.78
C ASN A 6 10.53 -35.04 -42.74
N GLU A 7 10.44 -33.93 -41.99
CA GLU A 7 9.22 -33.38 -41.40
C GLU A 7 8.19 -32.95 -42.48
N PRO A 8 6.92 -32.73 -42.09
CA PRO A 8 6.49 -31.33 -41.91
C PRO A 8 5.59 -31.06 -40.67
N ARG A 9 5.63 -29.80 -40.22
CA ARG A 9 4.81 -29.15 -39.17
C ARG A 9 3.28 -29.25 -39.37
N ALA A 10 2.54 -29.40 -38.27
CA ALA A 10 1.19 -28.85 -38.01
C ALA A 10 0.97 -28.83 -36.47
N ILE A 11 1.09 -27.70 -35.75
CA ILE A 11 0.07 -26.75 -35.25
C ILE A 11 -1.09 -27.41 -34.44
N MET A 12 -1.39 -26.82 -33.27
CA MET A 12 -2.60 -26.93 -32.41
C MET A 12 -2.57 -28.08 -31.37
N ALA A 13 -2.96 -27.92 -30.11
CA ALA A 13 -3.53 -26.81 -29.35
C ALA A 13 -3.19 -27.00 -27.86
N GLU A 14 -2.96 -25.89 -27.16
CA GLU A 14 -3.01 -25.81 -25.70
C GLU A 14 -4.40 -26.27 -25.23
N GLN A 15 -4.44 -27.21 -24.28
CA GLN A 15 -5.64 -27.42 -23.48
C GLN A 15 -5.53 -26.52 -22.26
N GLU A 16 -6.35 -25.47 -22.26
CA GLU A 16 -6.65 -24.61 -21.13
C GLU A 16 -7.27 -25.46 -20.01
N GLU A 17 -6.55 -25.65 -18.90
CA GLU A 17 -7.21 -25.90 -17.62
C GLU A 17 -7.65 -24.57 -17.04
N VAL A 18 -8.95 -24.29 -17.20
CA VAL A 18 -9.66 -23.19 -16.56
C VAL A 18 -9.71 -23.45 -15.06
N HIS A 19 -8.82 -22.80 -14.30
CA HIS A 19 -8.98 -22.71 -12.84
C HIS A 19 -9.98 -21.59 -12.52
N GLN A 20 -11.26 -21.95 -12.51
CA GLN A 20 -12.29 -21.17 -11.83
C GLN A 20 -12.14 -21.37 -10.32
N GLY A 21 -11.86 -20.28 -9.61
CA GLY A 21 -11.98 -20.23 -8.16
C GLY A 21 -10.86 -19.44 -7.49
N ALA A 22 -11.13 -18.20 -7.14
CA ALA A 22 -10.50 -17.58 -5.99
C ALA A 22 -11.50 -16.58 -5.42
N GLY A 23 -12.23 -17.02 -4.39
CA GLY A 23 -12.87 -16.10 -3.48
C GLY A 23 -11.83 -15.13 -2.93
N ASP A 24 -12.26 -13.91 -2.61
CA ASP A 24 -11.47 -13.00 -1.81
C ASP A 24 -11.27 -13.60 -0.42
N GLU A 25 -10.30 -14.51 -0.30
CA GLU A 25 -9.69 -14.81 0.98
C GLU A 25 -8.82 -13.60 1.32
N GLU A 26 -9.35 -12.77 2.23
CA GLU A 26 -8.52 -11.92 3.06
C GLU A 26 -7.61 -12.83 3.87
N GLN A 27 -6.48 -13.24 3.28
CA GLN A 27 -5.39 -13.85 4.02
C GLN A 27 -4.88 -12.81 5.00
N ASP A 28 -5.37 -12.91 6.22
CA ASP A 28 -4.72 -12.36 7.39
C ASP A 28 -3.34 -13.02 7.43
N ASP A 29 -2.29 -12.25 7.15
CA ASP A 29 -0.91 -12.72 6.94
C ASP A 29 -0.34 -13.50 8.16
N ASN A 30 -1.09 -13.58 9.27
CA ASN A 30 -0.79 -14.44 10.40
C ASN A 30 -2.08 -14.97 11.07
N PRO A 31 -2.43 -16.27 10.93
CA PRO A 31 -3.65 -16.84 11.52
C PRO A 31 -3.67 -16.84 13.06
N ASN A 32 -2.55 -16.53 13.72
CA ASN A 32 -2.45 -16.48 15.18
C ASN A 32 -2.49 -15.06 15.77
N TYR A 33 -2.43 -14.01 14.94
CA TYR A 33 -2.55 -12.64 15.44
C TYR A 33 -4.01 -12.32 15.74
N LYS A 34 -4.26 -11.72 16.90
CA LYS A 34 -5.58 -11.20 17.27
C LYS A 34 -5.43 -9.70 17.49
N PRO A 35 -6.19 -8.87 16.76
CA PRO A 35 -6.09 -7.43 16.91
C PRO A 35 -6.46 -7.01 18.34
N PRO A 36 -5.80 -5.98 18.88
CA PRO A 36 -6.11 -5.48 20.22
C PRO A 36 -7.54 -4.94 20.29
N ALA A 37 -8.12 -4.90 21.49
CA ALA A 37 -9.40 -4.25 21.68
C ALA A 37 -9.30 -2.75 21.36
N GLN A 38 -10.26 -2.24 20.58
CA GLN A 38 -10.34 -0.81 20.28
C GLN A 38 -10.48 -0.01 21.57
N LYS A 39 -9.59 0.98 21.73
CA LYS A 39 -9.65 1.99 22.78
C LYS A 39 -9.31 3.32 22.16
N SER A 40 -10.11 4.34 22.46
CA SER A 40 -9.83 5.71 22.06
C SER A 40 -8.63 6.26 22.82
N LEU A 41 -7.97 7.26 22.22
CA LEU A 41 -6.91 8.03 22.87
C LEU A 41 -7.35 8.58 24.24
N ALA A 42 -8.58 9.07 24.35
CA ALA A 42 -9.12 9.62 25.60
C ALA A 42 -9.24 8.55 26.70
N GLU A 43 -9.75 7.36 26.36
CA GLU A 43 -9.84 6.23 27.31
C GLU A 43 -8.45 5.77 27.74
N ILE A 44 -7.49 5.71 26.81
CA ILE A 44 -6.10 5.35 27.12
C ILE A 44 -5.48 6.35 28.09
N LEU A 45 -5.75 7.65 27.94
CA LEU A 45 -5.23 8.69 28.83
C LEU A 45 -5.88 8.65 30.21
N GLN A 46 -7.18 8.34 30.29
CA GLN A 46 -7.91 8.27 31.56
C GLN A 46 -7.59 6.99 32.35
N GLN A 47 -7.29 5.89 31.67
CA GLN A 47 -6.90 4.65 32.33
C GLN A 47 -5.62 4.85 33.15
N ASP A 48 -5.58 4.35 34.39
CA ASP A 48 -4.37 4.37 35.23
C ASP A 48 -3.79 5.79 35.46
N ALA A 49 -4.65 6.82 35.47
CA ALA A 49 -4.23 8.22 35.66
C ALA A 49 -3.60 8.50 37.04
N GLU A 50 -3.78 7.59 37.99
CA GLU A 50 -3.14 7.63 39.32
C GLU A 50 -1.71 7.05 39.32
N ASP A 51 -1.31 6.32 38.27
CA ASP A 51 0.03 5.73 38.16
C ASP A 51 0.99 6.68 37.41
N GLU A 52 1.96 7.24 38.14
CA GLU A 52 2.94 8.18 37.59
C GLU A 52 3.82 7.55 36.50
N SER A 53 4.13 6.25 36.61
CA SER A 53 5.00 5.55 35.66
C SER A 53 4.28 5.33 34.33
N LEU A 54 3.01 4.91 34.38
CA LEU A 54 2.19 4.73 33.19
C LEU A 54 1.84 6.05 32.52
N ARG A 55 1.66 7.12 33.30
CA ARG A 55 1.50 8.48 32.75
C ARG A 55 2.73 8.95 31.97
N LYS A 56 3.93 8.81 32.55
CA LYS A 56 5.18 9.15 31.85
C LYS A 56 5.38 8.30 30.60
N TYR A 57 5.02 7.02 30.65
CA TYR A 57 5.09 6.14 29.49
C TYR A 57 4.14 6.58 28.36
N LYS A 58 2.88 6.89 28.69
CA LYS A 58 1.89 7.40 27.72
C LYS A 58 2.31 8.74 27.14
N GLU A 59 2.83 9.64 27.95
CA GLU A 59 3.36 10.94 27.50
C GLU A 59 4.58 10.76 26.57
N ALA A 60 5.46 9.81 26.85
CA ALA A 60 6.59 9.51 25.97
C ALA A 60 6.15 8.96 24.60
N LEU A 61 5.08 8.15 24.55
CA LEU A 61 4.55 7.59 23.30
C LEU A 61 3.66 8.56 22.51
N LEU A 62 2.83 9.32 23.20
CA LEU A 62 1.80 10.18 22.61
C LEU A 62 2.26 11.63 22.48
N GLY A 63 3.31 12.03 23.20
CA GLY A 63 3.82 13.40 23.20
C GLY A 63 2.71 14.42 23.48
N LYS A 64 2.61 15.42 22.59
CA LYS A 64 1.56 16.46 22.65
C LYS A 64 0.13 15.94 22.47
N ALA A 65 -0.07 14.69 22.04
CA ALA A 65 -1.38 14.08 21.89
C ALA A 65 -2.01 13.66 23.23
N GLY A 66 -1.29 13.83 24.36
CA GLY A 66 -1.79 13.49 25.70
C GLY A 66 -2.79 14.47 26.32
N GLY A 67 -3.10 15.59 25.66
CA GLY A 67 -3.96 16.66 26.22
C GLY A 67 -5.15 17.05 25.35
N GLU A 68 -4.91 17.38 24.08
CA GLU A 68 -5.96 17.82 23.14
C GLU A 68 -5.93 16.97 21.86
N PRO A 69 -7.09 16.79 21.19
CA PRO A 69 -7.14 16.08 19.92
C PRO A 69 -6.31 16.84 18.88
N ILE A 70 -5.18 16.26 18.48
CA ILE A 70 -4.34 16.84 17.43
C ILE A 70 -5.10 16.76 16.11
N VAL A 71 -5.36 17.91 15.49
CA VAL A 71 -6.00 18.04 14.19
C VAL A 71 -5.13 18.89 13.28
N VAL A 72 -4.61 18.28 12.22
CA VAL A 72 -3.76 18.94 11.21
C VAL A 72 -4.61 19.60 10.14
N ASP A 73 -5.71 18.95 9.74
CA ASP A 73 -6.69 19.49 8.80
C ASP A 73 -8.11 19.30 9.34
N PRO A 74 -8.72 20.39 9.85
CA PRO A 74 -10.10 20.37 10.34
C PRO A 74 -11.13 19.99 9.27
N ASN A 75 -10.87 20.30 7.99
CA ASN A 75 -11.78 20.03 6.89
C ASN A 75 -11.73 18.58 6.40
N TYR A 76 -10.68 17.83 6.78
CA TYR A 76 -10.56 16.42 6.48
C TYR A 76 -11.14 15.60 7.64
N PRO A 77 -12.29 14.92 7.51
CA PRO A 77 -12.94 14.23 8.62
C PRO A 77 -12.23 12.94 9.06
N GLY A 78 -11.42 12.32 8.19
CA GLY A 78 -10.72 11.07 8.47
C GLY A 78 -9.57 11.19 9.47
N LYS A 79 -9.21 10.06 10.09
CA LYS A 79 -8.04 9.97 11.00
C LYS A 79 -6.71 9.98 10.25
N VAL A 80 -6.63 9.32 9.09
CA VAL A 80 -5.40 9.22 8.28
C VAL A 80 -5.55 10.04 7.01
N LYS A 81 -4.73 11.07 6.84
CA LYS A 81 -4.70 11.89 5.62
C LYS A 81 -3.44 11.62 4.82
N VAL A 82 -3.58 10.94 3.68
CA VAL A 82 -2.45 10.63 2.79
C VAL A 82 -2.12 11.85 1.94
N MET A 83 -0.85 12.23 1.90
CA MET A 83 -0.39 13.42 1.19
C MET A 83 0.24 13.04 -0.14
N LYS A 84 1.20 12.10 -0.13
CA LYS A 84 1.96 11.72 -1.33
C LYS A 84 2.34 10.24 -1.30
N LEU A 85 2.36 9.64 -2.48
CA LEU A 85 3.07 8.39 -2.75
C LEU A 85 4.28 8.70 -3.63
N ILE A 86 5.43 8.18 -3.24
CA ILE A 86 6.73 8.47 -3.85
C ILE A 86 7.36 7.12 -4.19
N ILE A 87 7.75 6.93 -5.44
CA ILE A 87 8.49 5.76 -5.89
C ILE A 87 9.94 6.18 -6.03
N LEU A 88 10.76 5.69 -5.11
CA LEU A 88 12.20 5.87 -5.09
C LEU A 88 12.78 4.82 -6.04
N VAL A 89 13.50 5.25 -7.07
CA VAL A 89 14.17 4.36 -8.01
C VAL A 89 15.64 4.69 -8.01
N GLU A 90 16.49 3.69 -7.88
CA GLU A 90 17.93 3.91 -7.88
C GLU A 90 18.40 4.50 -9.21
N GLY A 91 19.25 5.55 -9.14
CA GLY A 91 19.88 6.16 -10.30
C GLY A 91 19.04 7.15 -11.10
N ARG A 92 17.87 7.58 -10.60
CA ARG A 92 17.06 8.65 -11.20
C ARG A 92 16.25 9.43 -10.16
N ASP A 93 15.59 10.49 -10.62
CA ASP A 93 14.67 11.26 -9.78
C ASP A 93 13.45 10.44 -9.37
N ASP A 94 13.01 10.69 -8.13
CA ASP A 94 11.83 10.09 -7.53
C ASP A 94 10.56 10.41 -8.33
N LEU A 95 9.71 9.40 -8.52
CA LEU A 95 8.41 9.58 -9.17
C LEU A 95 7.36 9.84 -8.08
N GLN A 96 6.63 10.93 -8.17
CA GLN A 96 5.70 11.34 -7.11
C GLN A 96 4.26 11.39 -7.62
N LEU A 97 3.34 10.93 -6.78
CA LEU A 97 1.91 11.03 -6.94
C LEU A 97 1.37 11.88 -5.79
N ASP A 98 0.86 13.06 -6.12
CA ASP A 98 0.18 13.93 -5.15
C ASP A 98 -1.23 13.40 -4.90
N LEU A 99 -1.48 12.95 -3.68
CA LEU A 99 -2.74 12.33 -3.25
C LEU A 99 -3.71 13.34 -2.63
N THR A 100 -3.34 14.62 -2.58
CA THR A 100 -4.23 15.71 -2.19
C THR A 100 -5.11 16.20 -3.34
N LEU A 101 -4.78 15.81 -4.58
CA LEU A 101 -5.56 16.12 -5.77
C LEU A 101 -6.89 15.35 -5.81
N PRO A 102 -7.88 15.82 -6.60
CA PRO A 102 -9.12 15.06 -6.81
C PRO A 102 -8.85 13.65 -7.34
N LYS A 103 -9.60 12.65 -6.86
CA LYS A 103 -9.45 11.23 -7.25
C LYS A 103 -9.43 11.02 -8.77
N GLU A 104 -10.26 11.76 -9.50
CA GLU A 104 -10.34 11.70 -10.97
C GLU A 104 -9.06 12.18 -11.68
N GLU A 105 -8.30 13.08 -11.05
CA GLU A 105 -6.99 13.52 -11.56
C GLU A 105 -5.92 12.48 -11.24
N ILE A 106 -5.91 11.95 -10.01
CA ILE A 106 -4.99 10.89 -9.58
C ILE A 106 -5.15 9.67 -10.50
N LYS A 107 -6.40 9.29 -10.81
CA LYS A 107 -6.74 8.18 -11.71
C LYS A 107 -6.22 8.36 -13.14
N LYS A 108 -6.00 9.60 -13.59
CA LYS A 108 -5.39 9.89 -14.91
C LYS A 108 -3.87 9.91 -14.87
N ARG A 109 -3.26 9.96 -13.68
CA ARG A 109 -1.80 9.92 -13.56
C ARG A 109 -1.29 8.56 -14.03
N LYS A 110 -0.19 8.64 -14.77
CA LYS A 110 0.51 7.51 -15.35
C LYS A 110 1.96 7.59 -14.94
N ILE A 111 2.43 6.57 -14.23
CA ILE A 111 3.82 6.41 -13.84
C ILE A 111 4.44 5.36 -14.75
N ILE A 112 5.62 5.64 -15.28
CA ILE A 112 6.37 4.71 -16.12
C ILE A 112 7.51 4.13 -15.28
N LEU A 113 7.58 2.81 -15.19
CA LEU A 113 8.71 2.10 -14.59
C LEU A 113 9.43 1.25 -15.66
N LYS A 114 10.74 1.14 -15.52
CA LYS A 114 11.55 0.21 -16.30
C LYS A 114 11.42 -1.21 -15.72
N GLU A 115 11.43 -2.21 -16.57
CA GLU A 115 11.47 -3.63 -16.17
C GLU A 115 12.80 -4.00 -15.50
N GLY A 116 12.76 -4.82 -14.46
CA GLY A 116 13.95 -5.23 -13.69
C GLY A 116 14.62 -4.09 -12.92
N CYS A 117 13.88 -3.01 -12.62
CA CYS A 117 14.41 -1.91 -11.82
C CYS A 117 14.07 -2.12 -10.35
N LYS A 118 15.04 -1.86 -9.48
CA LYS A 118 14.84 -1.82 -8.04
C LYS A 118 14.18 -0.52 -7.62
N TYR A 119 13.17 -0.62 -6.79
CA TYR A 119 12.41 0.52 -6.30
C TYR A 119 11.99 0.35 -4.84
N ARG A 120 11.62 1.47 -4.21
CA ARG A 120 10.97 1.50 -2.89
C ARG A 120 9.77 2.43 -2.95
N VAL A 121 8.68 2.01 -2.32
CA VAL A 121 7.50 2.87 -2.17
C VAL A 121 7.62 3.62 -0.85
N ARG A 122 7.60 4.95 -0.91
CA ARG A 122 7.55 5.84 0.23
C ARG A 122 6.21 6.56 0.27
N ILE A 123 5.53 6.55 1.41
CA ILE A 123 4.23 7.16 1.59
C ILE A 123 4.33 8.21 2.70
N GLN A 124 3.78 9.38 2.45
CA GLN A 124 3.73 10.49 3.39
C GLN A 124 2.29 10.78 3.79
N PHE A 125 2.01 10.79 5.08
CA PHE A 125 0.65 10.94 5.61
C PHE A 125 0.65 11.58 7.01
N TYR A 126 -0.49 12.14 7.39
CA TYR A 126 -0.76 12.60 8.75
C TYR A 126 -1.73 11.65 9.43
N VAL A 127 -1.58 11.51 10.75
CA VAL A 127 -2.58 10.89 11.62
C VAL A 127 -3.10 11.96 12.57
N GLN A 128 -4.41 12.06 12.69
CA GLN A 128 -5.10 13.06 13.49
C GLN A 128 -6.31 12.47 14.24
N ARG A 129 -6.77 13.21 15.26
CA ARG A 129 -7.89 12.92 16.15
C ARG A 129 -7.67 11.75 17.11
N ASP A 130 -7.26 10.60 16.62
CA ASP A 130 -7.20 9.37 17.41
C ASP A 130 -6.10 8.41 16.91
N ILE A 131 -5.76 7.43 17.74
CA ILE A 131 -4.77 6.40 17.40
C ILE A 131 -5.33 5.52 16.28
N VAL A 132 -4.43 5.13 15.37
CA VAL A 132 -4.70 4.14 14.32
C VAL A 132 -3.77 2.95 14.56
N THR A 133 -4.34 1.80 14.87
CA THR A 133 -3.60 0.59 15.22
C THR A 133 -3.51 -0.37 14.04
N GLY A 134 -2.32 -0.89 13.75
CA GLY A 134 -2.14 -1.87 12.67
C GLY A 134 -2.48 -1.32 11.28
N LEU A 135 -2.06 -0.09 10.99
CA LEU A 135 -2.20 0.51 9.66
C LEU A 135 -1.43 -0.35 8.64
N LYS A 136 -2.10 -0.66 7.54
CA LYS A 136 -1.59 -1.44 6.41
C LYS A 136 -1.77 -0.65 5.12
N TYR A 137 -0.74 -0.70 4.29
CA TYR A 137 -0.82 -0.29 2.89
C TYR A 137 -1.09 -1.51 2.03
N GLU A 138 -2.25 -1.54 1.38
CA GLU A 138 -2.56 -2.57 0.40
C GLU A 138 -2.53 -2.01 -1.02
N GLN A 139 -1.96 -2.79 -1.93
CA GLN A 139 -1.90 -2.49 -3.35
C GLN A 139 -2.39 -3.69 -4.15
N LYS A 140 -3.25 -3.44 -5.14
CA LYS A 140 -3.72 -4.45 -6.10
C LYS A 140 -3.39 -4.00 -7.51
N LEU A 141 -2.73 -4.86 -8.28
CA LEU A 141 -2.45 -4.60 -9.68
C LEU A 141 -3.43 -5.37 -10.56
N TYR A 142 -3.97 -4.68 -11.56
CA TYR A 142 -4.87 -5.25 -12.55
C TYR A 142 -4.32 -5.01 -13.94
N ARG A 143 -4.39 -6.05 -14.77
CA ARG A 143 -4.04 -5.98 -16.19
C ARG A 143 -5.22 -6.41 -17.02
N LYS A 144 -5.68 -5.53 -17.92
CA LYS A 144 -6.89 -5.78 -18.76
C LYS A 144 -8.13 -6.20 -17.94
N GLY A 145 -8.28 -5.63 -16.74
CA GLY A 145 -9.41 -5.94 -15.84
C GLY A 145 -9.22 -7.17 -14.95
N ILE A 146 -8.16 -7.95 -15.13
CA ILE A 146 -7.86 -9.14 -14.31
C ILE A 146 -6.86 -8.75 -13.22
N ARG A 147 -7.12 -9.12 -11.96
CA ARG A 147 -6.17 -8.94 -10.85
C ARG A 147 -4.98 -9.88 -11.06
N VAL A 148 -3.79 -9.34 -11.15
CA VAL A 148 -2.55 -10.10 -11.36
C VAL A 148 -1.69 -10.21 -10.10
N GLU A 149 -1.84 -9.25 -9.18
CA GLU A 149 -1.01 -9.17 -7.97
C GLU A 149 -1.76 -8.41 -6.86
N LYS A 150 -1.51 -8.80 -5.62
CA LYS A 150 -1.98 -8.13 -4.41
C LYS A 150 -0.84 -8.16 -3.39
N ASP A 151 -0.44 -7.00 -2.92
CA ASP A 151 0.54 -6.84 -1.85
C ASP A 151 -0.05 -6.08 -0.67
N SER A 152 0.38 -6.46 0.52
CA SER A 152 0.00 -5.84 1.79
C SER A 152 1.25 -5.57 2.62
N HIS A 153 1.40 -4.34 3.08
CA HIS A 153 2.54 -3.90 3.87
C HIS A 153 2.06 -3.38 5.22
N MET A 154 2.41 -4.09 6.30
CA MET A 154 2.18 -3.62 7.66
C MET A 154 3.08 -2.40 7.93
N MET A 155 2.44 -1.27 8.24
CA MET A 155 3.11 -0.01 8.56
C MET A 155 3.26 0.16 10.08
N GLY A 156 2.29 -0.37 10.84
CA GLY A 156 2.29 -0.37 12.30
C GLY A 156 1.21 0.55 12.89
N SER A 157 1.40 0.94 14.15
CA SER A 157 0.44 1.78 14.87
C SER A 157 0.95 3.20 14.99
N TYR A 158 0.08 4.17 14.76
CA TYR A 158 0.42 5.59 14.74
C TYR A 158 -0.55 6.38 15.61
N GLY A 159 0.01 7.22 16.50
CA GLY A 159 -0.76 8.21 17.24
C GLY A 159 -0.97 9.49 16.42
N PRO A 160 -1.90 10.35 16.84
CA PRO A 160 -2.04 11.68 16.26
C PRO A 160 -0.76 12.49 16.37
N SER A 161 -0.36 13.18 15.30
CA SER A 161 0.82 14.05 15.30
C SER A 161 0.66 15.20 14.31
N THR A 162 1.28 16.35 14.64
CA THR A 162 1.39 17.48 13.71
C THR A 162 2.47 17.28 12.66
N ASP A 163 3.36 16.31 12.88
CA ASP A 163 4.49 16.04 12.01
C ASP A 163 4.11 15.06 10.90
N LEU A 164 4.67 15.28 9.71
CA LEU A 164 4.43 14.43 8.55
C LEU A 164 5.11 13.07 8.76
N ILE A 165 4.30 12.01 8.84
CA ILE A 165 4.80 10.65 8.97
C ILE A 165 5.24 10.16 7.60
N THR A 166 6.41 9.55 7.54
CA THR A 166 6.96 8.94 6.32
C THR A 166 7.21 7.46 6.57
N TYR A 167 6.53 6.61 5.79
CA TYR A 167 6.78 5.17 5.73
C TYR A 167 7.52 4.86 4.44
N THR A 168 8.52 3.98 4.47
CA THR A 168 9.19 3.45 3.26
C THR A 168 9.12 1.94 3.32
N ALA A 169 8.45 1.33 2.34
CA ALA A 169 8.36 -0.11 2.18
C ALA A 169 9.75 -0.72 1.90
N PRO A 170 9.91 -2.04 2.10
CA PRO A 170 11.08 -2.76 1.64
C PRO A 170 11.39 -2.52 0.16
N GLU A 171 12.63 -2.81 -0.23
CA GLU A 171 13.03 -2.79 -1.62
C GLU A 171 12.35 -3.92 -2.39
N ASP A 172 11.87 -3.58 -3.57
CA ASP A 172 11.22 -4.51 -4.49
C ASP A 172 11.77 -4.31 -5.91
N GLU A 173 11.54 -5.28 -6.80
CA GLU A 173 12.03 -5.27 -8.18
C GLU A 173 10.88 -5.46 -9.16
N THR A 174 10.80 -4.59 -10.17
CA THR A 174 9.76 -4.72 -11.19
C THR A 174 9.98 -5.98 -12.04
N PRO A 175 8.90 -6.67 -12.46
CA PRO A 175 9.04 -7.89 -13.25
C PRO A 175 9.70 -7.59 -14.60
N SER A 176 10.36 -8.59 -15.19
CA SER A 176 11.07 -8.47 -16.46
C SER A 176 10.47 -9.33 -17.56
N GLY A 177 10.53 -8.84 -18.80
CA GLY A 177 10.25 -9.61 -20.00
C GLY A 177 9.05 -9.11 -20.81
N LEU A 178 9.00 -9.54 -22.07
CA LEU A 178 7.96 -9.17 -23.05
C LEU A 178 6.53 -9.31 -22.51
N ILE A 179 6.28 -10.36 -21.73
CA ILE A 179 4.96 -10.66 -21.17
C ILE A 179 4.63 -9.70 -20.02
N ALA A 180 5.59 -9.32 -19.17
CA ALA A 180 5.37 -8.41 -18.05
C ALA A 180 5.17 -6.95 -18.50
N ARG A 181 5.74 -6.54 -19.63
CA ARG A 181 5.57 -5.16 -20.11
C ARG A 181 4.12 -4.83 -20.46
N GLY A 182 3.69 -3.61 -20.15
CA GLY A 182 2.34 -3.14 -20.46
C GLY A 182 1.78 -2.16 -19.44
N GLU A 183 0.49 -1.91 -19.56
CA GLU A 183 -0.25 -1.00 -18.68
C GLU A 183 -1.00 -1.78 -17.59
N TYR A 184 -0.91 -1.25 -16.38
CA TYR A 184 -1.49 -1.79 -15.17
C TYR A 184 -2.34 -0.71 -14.51
N LYS A 185 -3.54 -1.07 -14.10
CA LYS A 185 -4.32 -0.28 -13.15
C LYS A 185 -3.88 -0.69 -11.75
N VAL A 186 -3.51 0.28 -10.93
CA VAL A 186 -3.14 0.07 -9.54
C VAL A 186 -4.24 0.63 -8.66
N GLU A 187 -4.78 -0.21 -7.78
CA GLU A 187 -5.69 0.20 -6.71
C GLU A 187 -4.91 0.16 -5.41
N SER A 188 -4.79 1.31 -4.75
CA SER A 188 -4.04 1.48 -3.51
C SER A 188 -5.00 1.89 -2.40
N ARG A 189 -4.84 1.32 -1.20
CA ARG A 189 -5.67 1.67 -0.04
C ARG A 189 -4.91 1.59 1.27
N PHE A 190 -5.36 2.40 2.22
CA PHE A 190 -4.98 2.32 3.63
C PHE A 190 -6.12 1.71 4.43
N ILE A 191 -5.81 0.59 5.07
CA ILE A 191 -6.71 -0.12 5.98
C ILE A 191 -6.03 -0.32 7.33
N ASP A 192 -6.79 -0.58 8.38
CA ASP A 192 -6.25 -1.04 9.67
C ASP A 192 -6.65 -2.49 9.99
N ASP A 193 -6.21 -2.96 11.16
CA ASP A 193 -6.56 -4.26 11.71
C ASP A 193 -8.08 -4.44 11.94
N ASP A 194 -8.82 -3.34 12.10
CA ASP A 194 -10.28 -3.31 12.25
C ASP A 194 -11.02 -3.25 10.90
N LYS A 195 -10.29 -3.35 9.79
CA LYS A 195 -10.79 -3.26 8.41
C LYS A 195 -11.41 -1.89 8.06
N ASN A 196 -11.10 -0.84 8.81
CA ASN A 196 -11.49 0.51 8.44
C ASN A 196 -10.69 0.95 7.23
N CYS A 197 -11.36 1.29 6.13
CA CYS A 197 -10.71 1.91 4.98
C CYS A 197 -10.62 3.42 5.19
N TYR A 198 -9.40 3.94 5.34
CA TYR A 198 -9.18 5.38 5.55
C TYR A 198 -9.13 6.17 4.25
N THR A 199 -8.47 5.62 3.24
CA THR A 199 -8.30 6.26 1.94
C THR A 199 -8.00 5.20 0.90
N GLU A 200 -8.58 5.39 -0.28
CA GLU A 200 -8.38 4.55 -1.46
C GLU A 200 -8.23 5.46 -2.69
N TRP A 201 -7.33 5.08 -3.58
CA TRP A 201 -7.10 5.77 -4.83
C TRP A 201 -6.68 4.79 -5.93
N GLU A 202 -6.94 5.20 -7.17
CA GLU A 202 -6.53 4.46 -8.35
C GLU A 202 -5.52 5.28 -9.14
N TRP A 203 -4.55 4.61 -9.76
CA TRP A 203 -3.56 5.23 -10.65
C TRP A 203 -3.07 4.21 -11.68
N ASN A 204 -2.35 4.68 -12.70
CA ASN A 204 -1.86 3.79 -13.76
C ASN A 204 -0.34 3.64 -13.69
N LEU A 205 0.11 2.40 -13.76
CA LEU A 205 1.51 2.03 -13.91
C LEU A 205 1.73 1.52 -15.33
N THR A 206 2.84 1.89 -15.94
CA THR A 206 3.26 1.36 -17.24
C THR A 206 4.66 0.82 -17.14
N LEU A 207 4.78 -0.48 -17.33
CA LEU A 207 6.05 -1.18 -17.31
C LEU A 207 6.62 -1.25 -18.72
N LYS A 208 7.80 -0.68 -18.92
CA LYS A 208 8.50 -0.60 -20.21
C LYS A 208 9.88 -1.23 -20.14
N LYS A 209 10.45 -1.52 -21.30
CA LYS A 209 11.83 -2.02 -21.42
C LYS A 209 12.86 -0.99 -20.94
N ASP A 210 12.59 0.27 -21.26
CA ASP A 210 13.39 1.42 -20.89
C ASP A 210 12.47 2.53 -20.40
N TRP A 211 13.05 3.61 -19.86
CA TRP A 211 12.30 4.69 -19.22
C TRP A 211 11.51 5.60 -20.19
N ASP A 212 11.66 5.38 -21.50
CA ASP A 212 11.01 6.15 -22.59
C ASP A 212 9.86 5.40 -23.27
#